data_AF-A0A831V7D1-F1
#
_entry.id   AF-A0A831V7D1-F1
#
_cell.length_a   1.000
_cell.length_b   1.000
_cell.length_c   1.000
_cell.angle_alpha   90.00
_cell.angle_beta   90.00
_cell.angle_gamma   90.00
#
_symmetry.space_group_name_H-M   'P 1'
#
loop_
_entity.id
_entity.type
_entity.pdbx_description
1 polymer ?
#
loop_
_entity_poly.entity_id
_entity_poly.type
_entity_poly.pdbx_seq_one_letter_code
_entity_poly.pdbx_strand_id
1 'polypeptide(L)' 'AIGHPLGATGARIIGTLARQLQLEGKDRGVATLCVGGGQGAAVVIERV' A
#
# COMPACT_ATOMS: atom_id res chain seq x y z
N ALA A 1 8.16 -0.11 13.84
CA ALA A 1 7.19 0.90 13.34
C ALA A 1 7.97 2.12 12.83
N ILE A 2 7.53 2.75 11.73
CA ILE A 2 8.31 3.76 10.98
C ILE A 2 7.55 5.07 10.71
N GLY A 3 6.49 5.32 11.50
CA GLY A 3 5.71 6.55 11.46
C GLY A 3 4.57 6.58 10.44
N HIS A 4 3.73 7.63 10.55
CA HIS A 4 2.58 7.90 9.68
C HIS A 4 2.65 9.35 9.17
N PRO A 5 3.47 9.64 8.14
CA PRO A 5 3.44 10.94 7.49
C PRO A 5 2.11 11.07 6.72
N LEU A 6 1.26 11.99 7.17
CA LEU A 6 -0.06 12.22 6.58
C LEU A 6 0.08 12.56 5.09
N GLY A 7 -0.78 12.01 4.25
CA GLY A 7 -0.73 12.17 2.78
C GLY A 7 0.33 11.29 2.08
N ALA A 8 1.49 11.06 2.67
CA ALA A 8 2.56 10.23 2.06
C ALA A 8 2.47 8.73 2.40
N THR A 9 1.77 8.38 3.48
CA THR A 9 1.66 6.97 3.94
C THR A 9 1.11 6.03 2.87
N GLY A 10 0.11 6.45 2.09
CA GLY A 10 -0.49 5.60 1.07
C GLY A 10 0.50 5.19 -0.03
N ALA A 11 1.20 6.17 -0.61
CA ALA A 11 2.25 5.93 -1.59
C ALA A 11 3.37 5.02 -1.02
N ARG A 12 3.75 5.25 0.24
CA ARG A 12 4.77 4.44 0.92
C ARG A 12 4.34 2.97 1.08
N ILE A 13 3.10 2.71 1.47
CA ILE A 13 2.56 1.36 1.65
C ILE A 13 2.43 0.67 0.28
N ILE A 14 1.86 1.33 -0.72
CA ILE A 14 1.70 0.77 -2.07
C ILE A 14 3.07 0.47 -2.71
N GLY A 15 4.03 1.39 -2.62
CA GLY A 15 5.38 1.18 -3.14
C GLY A 15 6.15 0.07 -2.41
N THR A 16 5.88 -0.12 -1.11
CA THR A 16 6.42 -1.26 -0.36
C THR A 16 5.80 -2.57 -0.84
N LEU A 17 4.48 -2.63 -1.01
CA LEU A 17 3.78 -3.79 -1.54
C LEU A 17 4.30 -4.16 -2.94
N ALA A 18 4.41 -3.19 -3.86
CA ALA A 18 4.93 -3.41 -5.19
C ALA A 18 6.34 -4.03 -5.17
N ARG A 19 7.23 -3.50 -4.31
CA ARG A 19 8.57 -4.06 -4.12
C ARG A 19 8.52 -5.49 -3.57
N GLN A 20 7.65 -5.77 -2.61
CA GLN A 20 7.53 -7.11 -2.05
C GLN A 20 6.97 -8.11 -3.06
N LEU A 21 5.98 -7.73 -3.87
CA LEU A 21 5.48 -8.57 -4.95
C LEU A 21 6.62 -8.96 -5.90
N GLN A 22 7.44 -7.98 -6.32
CA GLN A 22 8.63 -8.23 -7.14
C GLN A 22 9.62 -9.19 -6.46
N LEU A 23 10.01 -8.94 -5.20
CA LEU A 23 10.98 -9.76 -4.48
C LEU A 23 10.49 -11.19 -4.20
N GLU A 24 9.19 -11.36 -3.94
CA GLU A 24 8.62 -12.65 -3.51
C GLU A 24 8.05 -13.50 -4.66
N GLY A 25 8.13 -13.06 -5.91
CA GLY A 25 7.58 -13.88 -6.99
C GLY A 25 6.03 -13.90 -7.01
N LYS A 26 5.34 -12.98 -6.31
CA LYS A 26 3.86 -12.89 -6.27
C LYS A 26 3.24 -11.93 -7.28
N ASP A 27 2.06 -12.28 -7.79
CA ASP A 27 1.43 -11.56 -8.91
C ASP A 27 0.52 -10.40 -8.46
N ARG A 28 -0.29 -10.59 -7.41
CA ARG A 28 -1.31 -9.61 -7.00
C ARG A 28 -1.22 -9.29 -5.53
N GLY A 29 -1.50 -8.03 -5.19
CA GLY A 29 -1.56 -7.58 -3.82
C GLY A 29 -2.62 -6.50 -3.62
N VAL A 30 -3.07 -6.36 -2.38
CA VAL A 30 -4.00 -5.32 -1.96
C VAL A 30 -3.40 -4.49 -0.83
N ALA A 31 -3.49 -3.17 -0.95
CA ALA A 31 -3.17 -2.23 0.11
C ALA A 31 -4.44 -1.52 0.57
N THR A 32 -4.65 -1.42 1.89
CA THR A 32 -5.80 -0.73 2.49
C THR A 32 -5.35 0.29 3.53
N LEU A 33 -6.13 1.36 3.67
CA LEU A 33 -5.82 2.50 4.53
C LEU A 33 -7.09 3.02 5.18
N CYS A 34 -7.05 3.27 6.48
CA CYS A 34 -8.03 4.15 7.13
C CYS A 34 -7.68 5.61 6.84
N VAL A 35 -8.71 6.45 6.80
CA VAL A 35 -8.59 7.90 6.57
C VAL A 35 -9.48 8.63 7.58
N GLY A 36 -9.09 9.84 7.98
CA GLY A 36 -9.86 10.68 8.89
C GLY A 36 -11.29 10.94 8.38
N GLY A 37 -12.23 11.16 9.30
CA GLY A 37 -13.64 11.40 8.96
C GLY A 37 -14.40 10.12 8.58
N GLY A 38 -13.95 8.96 9.05
CA GLY A 38 -14.63 7.67 8.82
C GLY A 38 -14.47 7.13 7.39
N GLN A 39 -13.47 7.60 6.65
CA GLN A 39 -13.22 7.20 5.27
C GLN A 39 -12.20 6.06 5.20
N GLY A 40 -12.14 5.38 4.06
CA GLY A 40 -11.15 4.34 3.78
C GLY A 40 -10.84 4.23 2.30
N ALA A 41 -9.67 3.70 1.98
CA ALA A 41 -9.24 3.44 0.61
C ALA A 41 -8.66 2.02 0.49
N ALA A 42 -8.89 1.41 -0.66
CA ALA A 42 -8.30 0.13 -1.04
C ALA A 42 -7.78 0.21 -2.47
N VAL A 43 -6.59 -0.34 -2.70
CA VAL A 43 -5.95 -0.39 -4.02
C VAL A 43 -5.46 -1.81 -4.26
N VAL A 44 -5.86 -2.38 -5.40
CA VAL A 44 -5.32 -3.64 -5.91
C VAL A 44 -4.26 -3.32 -6.95
N ILE A 45 -3.10 -3.96 -6.83
CA ILE A 45 -2.01 -3.83 -7.81
C ILE A 45 -1.59 -5.22 -8.29
N GLU A 46 -1.18 -5.28 -9.54
CA GLU A 46 -0.62 -6.45 -10.20
C GLU A 46 0.83 -6.14 -10.58
N ARG A 47 1.71 -7.11 -10.37
CA ARG A 47 3.11 -7.03 -10.76
C ARG A 47 3.21 -7.16 -12.28
N VAL A 48 3.99 -6.26 -12.89
CA VAL A 48 4.45 -6.35 -14.28
C VAL A 48 5.83 -6.98 -14.38
#